data_AF-A0A955P8P8-F1
#
_entry.id   AF-A0A955P8P8-F1
#
_cell.length_a   1.000
_cell.length_b   1.000
_cell.length_c   1.000
_cell.angle_alpha   90.00
_cell.angle_beta   90.00
_cell.angle_gamma   90.00
#
_symmetry.space_group_name_H-M   'P 1'
#
loop_
_entity.id
_entity.type
_entity.pdbx_description
1 polymer ?
#
loop_
_entity_poly.entity_id
_entity_poly.type
_entity_poly.pdbx_seq_one_letter_code
_entity_poly.pdbx_strand_id
1 'polypeptide(L)'
;MTLRVSLNLFLLSIFVMTPAHSLESGKKIPVGTEAGRGPLATYGVVTEPMGCARIFGDTECDLFMRTTRFGEETGLFLYPFQNRNEDGTPVFGEGARISHPFGDASPPSGTLLQLEDGTVHGLWLQGSEVVHTIFSAEDRSLREIGRAQVEGLPRNPRNLAALPMADGAWWVAFDVSDGVRYRPPDDVGSRDPEY
;
A
#
# COMPACT_ATOMS: atom_id res chain seq x y z
N MET A 1 -37.95 -66.79 23.76
CA MET A 1 -36.77 -66.64 22.89
C MET A 1 -37.05 -65.45 22.00
N THR A 2 -36.52 -64.29 22.37
CA THR A 2 -37.01 -62.98 21.89
C THR A 2 -35.89 -62.32 21.10
N LEU A 3 -36.09 -62.13 19.80
CA LEU A 3 -35.13 -61.52 18.88
C LEU A 3 -35.13 -60.00 19.10
N ARG A 4 -33.99 -59.40 19.47
CA ARG A 4 -33.79 -57.96 19.44
C ARG A 4 -33.04 -57.59 18.17
N VAL A 5 -33.66 -56.77 17.33
CA VAL A 5 -33.04 -56.14 16.16
C VAL A 5 -32.64 -54.73 16.57
N SER A 6 -31.34 -54.42 16.55
CA SER A 6 -30.82 -53.07 16.73
C SER A 6 -30.62 -52.42 15.36
N LEU A 7 -31.35 -51.35 15.10
CA LEU A 7 -31.25 -50.52 13.89
C LEU A 7 -30.18 -49.45 14.13
N ASN A 8 -29.00 -49.62 13.54
CA ASN A 8 -27.96 -48.59 13.51
C ASN A 8 -28.22 -47.62 12.35
N LEU A 9 -28.61 -46.39 12.68
CA LEU A 9 -28.82 -45.32 11.71
C LEU A 9 -27.48 -44.58 11.52
N PHE A 10 -26.78 -44.85 10.42
CA PHE A 10 -25.61 -44.07 9.99
C PHE A 10 -26.10 -42.76 9.37
N LEU A 11 -25.87 -41.64 10.06
CA LEU A 11 -26.05 -40.30 9.51
C LEU A 11 -24.90 -39.99 8.54
N LEU A 12 -25.20 -40.01 7.25
CA LEU A 12 -24.29 -39.60 6.18
C LEU A 12 -24.27 -38.07 6.14
N SER A 13 -23.18 -37.45 6.62
CA SER A 13 -22.95 -36.01 6.47
C SER A 13 -22.68 -35.68 5.01
N ILE A 14 -23.66 -35.10 4.32
CA ILE A 14 -23.50 -34.54 2.99
C ILE A 14 -22.72 -33.23 3.12
N PHE A 15 -21.46 -33.22 2.70
CA PHE A 15 -20.70 -31.99 2.47
C PHE A 15 -21.32 -31.28 1.25
N VAL A 16 -22.08 -30.21 1.49
CA VAL A 16 -22.50 -29.29 0.44
C VAL A 16 -21.28 -28.43 0.10
N MET A 17 -20.65 -28.67 -1.05
CA MET A 17 -19.73 -27.69 -1.63
C MET A 17 -20.55 -26.47 -2.05
N THR A 18 -20.30 -25.31 -1.43
CA THR A 18 -20.85 -24.04 -1.91
C THR A 18 -20.32 -23.75 -3.32
N PRO A 19 -21.17 -23.21 -4.23
CA PRO A 19 -20.79 -23.00 -5.61
C PRO A 19 -19.72 -21.89 -5.70
N ALA A 20 -18.67 -22.15 -6.48
CA ALA A 20 -17.75 -21.12 -6.94
C ALA A 20 -18.57 -20.00 -7.60
N HIS A 21 -18.37 -18.76 -7.15
CA HIS A 21 -19.07 -17.60 -7.70
C HIS A 21 -18.81 -17.54 -9.21
N SER A 22 -19.88 -17.49 -10.02
CA SER A 22 -19.81 -17.33 -11.46
C SER A 22 -19.09 -16.02 -11.79
N LEU A 23 -17.96 -16.10 -12.48
CA LEU A 23 -17.26 -14.90 -12.97
C LEU A 23 -18.11 -14.23 -14.06
N GLU A 24 -18.42 -12.96 -13.86
CA GLU A 24 -19.11 -12.14 -14.85
C GLU A 24 -18.11 -11.29 -15.64
N SER A 25 -18.17 -11.37 -16.96
CA SER A 25 -17.29 -10.57 -17.84
C SER A 25 -17.49 -9.07 -17.60
N GLY A 26 -16.38 -8.35 -17.44
CA GLY A 26 -16.37 -6.91 -17.19
C GLY A 26 -16.61 -6.51 -15.73
N LYS A 27 -16.88 -7.44 -14.82
CA LYS A 27 -16.90 -7.17 -13.38
C LYS A 27 -15.56 -7.53 -12.74
N LYS A 28 -15.25 -6.86 -11.62
CA LYS A 28 -14.09 -7.22 -10.80
C LYS A 28 -14.22 -8.68 -10.38
N ILE A 29 -13.13 -9.43 -10.55
CA ILE A 29 -13.03 -10.78 -10.00
C ILE A 29 -13.13 -10.64 -8.47
N PRO A 30 -14.04 -11.36 -7.79
CA PRO A 30 -14.08 -11.34 -6.34
C PRO A 30 -12.77 -11.93 -5.81
N VAL A 31 -11.94 -11.08 -5.21
CA VAL A 31 -10.68 -11.49 -4.57
C VAL A 31 -10.97 -11.69 -3.08
N GLY A 32 -11.00 -12.94 -2.64
CA GLY A 32 -11.10 -13.30 -1.22
C GLY A 32 -11.98 -14.52 -0.94
N THR A 33 -12.02 -14.94 0.32
CA THR A 33 -12.93 -15.97 0.85
C THR A 33 -14.38 -15.47 0.87
N GLU A 34 -15.35 -16.34 1.19
CA GLU A 34 -16.76 -15.95 1.40
C GLU A 34 -16.92 -14.84 2.46
N ALA A 35 -15.96 -14.69 3.38
CA ALA A 35 -15.89 -13.61 4.36
C ALA A 35 -15.22 -12.32 3.82
N GLY A 36 -14.94 -12.24 2.52
CA GLY A 36 -14.26 -11.12 1.86
C GLY A 36 -12.75 -11.05 2.10
N ARG A 37 -12.11 -12.12 2.59
CA ARG A 37 -10.68 -12.11 2.96
C ARG A 37 -9.81 -12.59 1.81
N GLY A 38 -9.00 -11.73 1.22
CA GLY A 38 -8.10 -12.09 0.11
C GLY A 38 -6.69 -11.56 0.28
N PRO A 39 -5.77 -11.88 -0.65
CA PRO A 39 -4.53 -11.13 -0.79
C PRO A 39 -4.85 -9.64 -0.92
N LEU A 40 -3.97 -8.76 -0.43
CA LEU A 40 -4.16 -7.31 -0.47
C LEU A 40 -4.46 -6.87 -1.92
N ALA A 41 -5.74 -6.55 -2.18
CA ALA A 41 -6.20 -6.11 -3.48
C ALA A 41 -6.02 -4.59 -3.56
N THR A 42 -4.95 -4.17 -4.22
CA THR A 42 -4.67 -2.76 -4.44
C THR A 42 -5.31 -2.24 -5.73
N TYR A 43 -5.54 -0.92 -5.83
CA TYR A 43 -6.07 -0.29 -7.04
C TYR A 43 -5.10 -0.25 -8.23
N GLY A 44 -3.97 -0.96 -8.18
CA GLY A 44 -3.06 -1.05 -9.32
C GLY A 44 -2.16 -2.27 -9.33
N VAL A 45 -1.58 -2.54 -10.50
CA VAL A 45 -0.63 -3.64 -10.71
C VAL A 45 0.73 -3.30 -10.10
N VAL A 46 1.10 -2.01 -10.15
CA VAL A 46 2.31 -1.49 -9.51
C VAL A 46 1.89 -0.63 -8.32
N THR A 47 2.22 -1.12 -7.13
CA THR A 47 1.99 -0.41 -5.88
C THR A 47 3.25 -0.34 -5.06
N GLU A 48 3.36 0.75 -4.31
CA GLU A 48 4.52 1.06 -3.52
C GLU A 48 4.09 1.39 -2.09
N PRO A 49 4.68 0.75 -1.08
CA PRO A 49 4.42 1.10 0.31
C PRO A 49 5.03 2.46 0.61
N MET A 50 4.22 3.39 1.09
CA MET A 50 4.67 4.72 1.51
C MET A 50 4.98 4.73 3.01
N GLY A 51 4.32 3.88 3.79
CA GLY A 51 4.51 3.78 5.22
C GLY A 51 3.37 3.05 5.91
N CYS A 52 3.42 3.01 7.24
CA CYS A 52 2.34 2.48 8.05
C CYS A 52 2.16 3.33 9.32
N ALA A 53 0.92 3.40 9.79
CA ALA A 53 0.59 4.11 11.03
C ALA A 53 -0.66 3.52 11.66
N ARG A 54 -0.80 3.68 12.97
CA ARG A 54 -2.01 3.33 13.71
C ARG A 54 -3.03 4.46 13.61
N ILE A 55 -3.98 4.37 12.69
CA ILE A 55 -5.03 5.38 12.46
C ILE A 55 -6.35 4.97 13.12
N PHE A 56 -6.78 3.71 12.91
CA PHE A 56 -8.08 3.23 13.38
C PHE A 56 -8.01 2.33 14.62
N GLY A 57 -6.82 2.01 15.13
CA GLY A 57 -6.62 1.23 16.34
C GLY A 57 -5.18 1.23 16.82
N ASP A 58 -4.95 0.72 18.03
CA ASP A 58 -3.67 0.94 18.75
C ASP A 58 -2.65 -0.20 18.62
N THR A 59 -3.03 -1.34 18.04
CA THR A 59 -2.18 -2.54 18.04
C THR A 59 -1.44 -2.76 16.73
N GLU A 60 -2.15 -2.63 15.62
CA GLU A 60 -1.65 -2.95 14.28
C GLU A 60 -1.71 -1.73 13.40
N CYS A 61 -0.75 -1.61 12.50
CA CYS A 61 -0.65 -0.45 11.62
C CYS A 61 -1.53 -0.62 10.39
N ASP A 62 -2.19 0.46 10.01
CA ASP A 62 -2.83 0.65 8.72
C ASP A 62 -1.76 0.99 7.67
N LEU A 63 -1.98 0.60 6.41
CA LEU A 63 -0.98 0.76 5.35
C LEU A 63 -1.29 1.95 4.45
N PHE A 64 -0.27 2.77 4.20
CA PHE A 64 -0.31 3.79 3.16
C PHE A 64 0.36 3.23 1.91
N MET A 65 -0.40 3.16 0.83
CA MET A 65 0.05 2.62 -0.45
C MET A 65 -0.14 3.65 -1.55
N ARG A 66 0.90 3.81 -2.37
CA ARG A 66 0.84 4.60 -3.60
C ARG A 66 0.61 3.69 -4.79
N THR A 67 -0.31 4.07 -5.66
CA THR A 67 -0.45 3.48 -7.00
C THR A 67 0.09 4.46 -8.03
N THR A 68 0.75 3.91 -9.05
CA THR A 68 1.30 4.69 -10.18
C THR A 68 0.36 4.62 -11.39
N ARG A 69 0.75 5.22 -12.51
CA ARG A 69 -0.02 5.27 -13.77
C ARG A 69 -0.42 3.90 -14.37
N PHE A 70 0.08 2.79 -13.83
CA PHE A 70 -0.22 1.43 -14.27
C PHE A 70 -1.26 0.73 -13.37
N GLY A 71 -2.05 1.51 -12.63
CA GLY A 71 -3.20 1.03 -11.87
C GLY A 71 -4.55 1.38 -12.50
N GLU A 72 -5.60 0.72 -12.01
CA GLU A 72 -7.00 1.08 -12.28
C GLU A 72 -7.28 2.49 -11.76
N GLU A 73 -6.81 2.79 -10.55
CA GLU A 73 -6.79 4.13 -9.98
C GLU A 73 -5.37 4.54 -9.60
N THR A 74 -5.01 5.78 -9.93
CA THR A 74 -3.73 6.40 -9.57
C THR A 74 -3.93 7.30 -8.35
N GLY A 75 -3.12 7.11 -7.30
CA GLY A 75 -3.19 7.95 -6.10
C GLY A 75 -2.50 7.38 -4.87
N LEU A 76 -2.81 7.98 -3.73
CA LEU A 76 -2.42 7.53 -2.41
C LEU A 76 -3.64 6.98 -1.68
N PHE A 77 -3.49 5.83 -1.02
CA PHE A 77 -4.59 5.10 -0.39
C PHE A 77 -4.19 4.62 1.01
N LEU A 78 -5.14 4.67 1.94
CA LEU A 78 -5.05 4.11 3.29
C LEU A 78 -5.83 2.79 3.35
N TYR A 79 -5.15 1.71 3.67
CA TYR A 79 -5.74 0.39 3.86
C TYR A 79 -5.83 0.09 5.35
N PRO A 80 -7.04 0.10 5.94
CA PRO A 80 -7.20 -0.13 7.37
C PRO A 80 -6.90 -1.59 7.70
N PHE A 81 -6.12 -1.84 8.74
CA PHE A 81 -6.00 -3.17 9.32
C PHE A 81 -7.34 -3.60 9.89
N GLN A 82 -7.74 -4.85 9.62
CA GLN A 82 -8.98 -5.41 10.17
C GLN A 82 -8.71 -6.45 11.24
N ASN A 83 -7.94 -7.48 10.89
CA ASN A 83 -7.59 -8.57 11.80
C ASN A 83 -6.43 -9.39 11.25
N ARG A 84 -6.08 -10.47 11.95
CA ARG A 84 -5.22 -11.54 11.44
C ARG A 84 -6.07 -12.76 11.10
N ASN A 85 -5.66 -13.51 10.07
CA ASN A 85 -6.25 -14.83 9.80
C ASN A 85 -5.74 -15.88 10.80
N GLU A 86 -6.16 -17.14 10.63
CA GLU A 86 -5.79 -18.25 11.53
C GLU A 86 -4.27 -18.48 11.62
N ASP A 87 -3.54 -18.20 10.54
CA ASP A 87 -2.08 -18.29 10.47
C ASP A 87 -1.36 -17.03 10.95
N GLY A 88 -2.09 -16.03 11.47
CA GLY A 88 -1.54 -14.77 11.93
C GLY A 88 -1.22 -13.75 10.83
N THR A 89 -1.57 -14.00 9.56
CA THR A 89 -1.34 -13.05 8.46
C THR A 89 -2.30 -11.86 8.56
N PRO A 90 -1.82 -10.60 8.45
CA PRO A 90 -2.68 -9.42 8.52
C PRO A 90 -3.63 -9.35 7.32
N VAL A 91 -4.87 -8.97 7.60
CA VAL A 91 -5.94 -8.73 6.62
C VAL A 91 -6.30 -7.25 6.69
N PHE A 92 -6.34 -6.62 5.51
CA PHE A 92 -6.67 -5.21 5.36
C PHE A 92 -8.02 -5.05 4.66
N GLY A 93 -8.72 -3.98 5.03
CA GLY A 93 -9.98 -3.60 4.40
C GLY A 93 -9.79 -2.91 3.06
N GLU A 94 -10.90 -2.40 2.53
CA GLU A 94 -10.89 -1.60 1.31
C GLU A 94 -10.08 -0.31 1.50
N GLY A 95 -9.27 0.03 0.49
CA GLY A 95 -8.43 1.22 0.51
C GLY A 95 -9.24 2.50 0.35
N ALA A 96 -9.04 3.46 1.24
CA ALA A 96 -9.63 4.79 1.11
C ALA A 96 -8.63 5.76 0.48
N ARG A 97 -9.05 6.49 -0.56
CA ARG A 97 -8.20 7.51 -1.20
C ARG A 97 -7.87 8.65 -0.23
N ILE A 98 -6.62 9.11 -0.27
CA ILE A 98 -6.09 10.23 0.50
C ILE A 98 -5.83 11.41 -0.44
N SER A 99 -6.26 12.60 -0.03
CA SER A 99 -5.95 13.85 -0.73
C SER A 99 -4.55 14.35 -0.39
N HIS A 100 -3.86 15.00 -1.33
CA HIS A 100 -2.50 15.51 -1.12
C HIS A 100 -2.25 16.82 -1.89
N PRO A 101 -1.22 17.62 -1.54
CA PRO A 101 -1.08 18.99 -2.06
C PRO A 101 -0.37 19.11 -3.42
N PHE A 102 0.10 18.00 -4.02
CA PHE A 102 1.00 18.03 -5.18
C PHE A 102 0.36 18.31 -6.55
N GLY A 103 -0.97 18.49 -6.63
CA GLY A 103 -1.69 18.80 -7.88
C GLY A 103 -1.82 17.64 -8.89
N ASP A 104 -0.91 16.67 -8.86
CA ASP A 104 -0.97 15.45 -9.65
C ASP A 104 -1.94 14.41 -9.05
N ALA A 105 -2.24 13.35 -9.81
CA ALA A 105 -3.11 12.27 -9.34
C ALA A 105 -2.48 11.40 -8.24
N SER A 106 -1.14 11.27 -8.25
CA SER A 106 -0.33 10.50 -7.30
C SER A 106 0.74 11.41 -6.71
N PRO A 107 1.10 11.28 -5.42
CA PRO A 107 2.14 12.10 -4.83
C PRO A 107 3.51 11.72 -5.41
N PRO A 108 4.51 12.60 -5.32
CA PRO A 108 5.87 12.27 -5.70
C PRO A 108 6.45 11.20 -4.75
N SER A 109 7.69 10.79 -5.01
CA SER A 109 8.38 9.84 -4.13
C SER A 109 8.46 10.41 -2.71
N GLY A 110 8.29 9.56 -1.70
CA GLY A 110 8.32 9.97 -0.31
C GLY A 110 8.09 8.83 0.65
N THR A 111 7.94 9.18 1.92
CA THR A 111 7.64 8.25 3.00
C THR A 111 6.68 8.87 4.01
N LEU A 112 5.87 8.03 4.63
CA LEU A 112 4.95 8.37 5.72
C LEU A 112 5.37 7.62 6.98
N LEU A 113 5.44 8.33 8.10
CA LEU A 113 5.88 7.76 9.36
C LEU A 113 5.08 8.35 10.53
N GLN A 114 4.64 7.48 11.43
CA GLN A 114 4.00 7.89 12.69
C GLN A 114 5.04 8.16 13.76
N LEU A 115 4.98 9.34 14.38
CA LEU A 115 5.79 9.68 15.55
C LEU A 115 5.14 9.15 16.84
N GLU A 116 5.88 9.23 17.96
CA GLU A 116 5.41 8.74 19.27
C GLU A 116 4.15 9.46 19.76
N ASP A 117 3.95 10.73 19.36
CA ASP A 117 2.75 11.51 19.67
C ASP A 117 1.51 11.07 18.86
N GLY A 118 1.67 10.09 17.96
CA GLY A 118 0.63 9.57 17.08
C GLY A 118 0.47 10.35 15.78
N THR A 119 1.13 11.50 15.62
CA THR A 119 1.07 12.32 14.41
C THR A 119 1.75 11.58 13.26
N VAL A 120 1.12 11.57 12.08
CA VAL A 120 1.66 10.95 10.88
C VAL A 120 2.25 12.01 9.96
N HIS A 121 3.57 11.95 9.80
CA HIS A 121 4.37 12.87 9.01
C HIS A 121 4.68 12.27 7.65
N GLY A 122 4.53 13.05 6.59
CA GLY A 122 4.93 12.69 5.24
C GLY A 122 6.07 13.57 4.75
N LEU A 123 7.16 12.95 4.28
CA LEU A 123 8.28 13.64 3.66
C LEU A 123 8.34 13.25 2.19
N TRP A 124 8.41 14.23 1.31
CA TRP A 124 8.19 14.05 -0.13
C TRP A 124 9.24 14.77 -0.94
N LEU A 125 9.76 14.13 -1.99
CA LEU A 125 10.73 14.73 -2.89
C LEU A 125 10.02 15.37 -4.09
N GLN A 126 9.90 16.70 -4.10
CA GLN A 126 9.36 17.44 -5.22
C GLN A 126 10.48 18.17 -5.96
N GLY A 127 11.01 17.54 -7.02
CA GLY A 127 12.16 18.08 -7.74
C GLY A 127 13.41 18.10 -6.86
N SER A 128 13.86 19.30 -6.48
CA SER A 128 14.99 19.51 -5.57
C SER A 128 14.54 20.01 -4.18
N GLU A 129 13.26 19.88 -3.84
CA GLU A 129 12.72 20.23 -2.52
C GLU A 129 12.26 19.00 -1.75
N VAL A 130 12.48 19.00 -0.43
CA VAL A 130 11.76 18.11 0.50
C VAL A 130 10.55 18.86 1.03
N VAL A 131 9.35 18.35 0.74
CA VAL A 131 8.09 18.85 1.25
C VAL A 131 7.67 18.02 2.45
N HIS A 132 7.32 18.68 3.54
CA HIS A 132 6.87 18.07 4.78
C HIS A 132 5.36 18.28 4.95
N THR A 133 4.62 17.18 5.13
CA THR A 133 3.19 17.18 5.36
C THR A 133 2.81 16.51 6.67
N ILE A 134 1.63 16.84 7.20
CA ILE A 134 0.95 16.07 8.26
C ILE A 134 -0.33 15.46 7.70
N PHE A 135 -0.59 14.19 8.02
CA PHE A 135 -1.85 13.51 7.71
C PHE A 135 -2.92 13.84 8.74
N SER A 136 -4.13 14.07 8.26
CA SER A 136 -5.33 14.24 9.06
C SER A 136 -6.34 13.14 8.71
N ALA A 137 -6.72 12.36 9.73
CA ALA A 137 -7.67 11.25 9.57
C ALA A 137 -9.11 11.75 9.36
N GLU A 138 -9.46 12.92 9.91
CA GLU A 138 -10.80 13.51 9.84
C GLU A 138 -11.22 13.78 8.38
N ASP A 139 -10.32 14.37 7.60
CA ASP A 139 -10.56 14.76 6.21
C ASP A 139 -9.85 13.85 5.20
N ARG A 140 -9.11 12.83 5.68
CA ARG A 140 -8.26 11.93 4.89
C ARG A 140 -7.38 12.72 3.91
N SER A 141 -6.62 13.67 4.45
CA SER A 141 -5.73 14.51 3.65
C SER A 141 -4.33 14.63 4.25
N LEU A 142 -3.37 14.89 3.38
CA LEU A 142 -2.05 15.38 3.72
C LEU A 142 -2.02 16.89 3.50
N ARG A 143 -1.56 17.62 4.51
CA ARG A 143 -1.39 19.08 4.45
C ARG A 143 0.07 19.43 4.58
N GLU A 144 0.58 20.24 3.65
CA GLU A 144 1.93 20.77 3.73
C GLU A 144 2.08 21.67 4.95
N ILE A 145 3.14 21.45 5.72
CA ILE A 145 3.52 22.26 6.88
C ILE A 145 4.90 22.90 6.71
N GLY A 146 5.66 22.52 5.69
CA GLY A 146 6.95 23.11 5.40
C GLY A 146 7.60 22.53 4.15
N ARG A 147 8.65 23.21 3.69
CA ARG A 147 9.50 22.77 2.58
C ARG A 147 10.93 23.23 2.79
N ALA A 148 11.87 22.45 2.27
CA ALA A 148 13.29 22.75 2.32
C ALA A 148 13.97 22.44 0.99
N GLN A 149 14.86 23.34 0.55
CA GLN A 149 15.67 23.14 -0.64
C GLN A 149 16.77 22.11 -0.35
N VAL A 150 16.93 21.14 -1.24
CA VAL A 150 18.06 20.20 -1.23
C VAL A 150 19.20 20.80 -2.05
N GLU A 151 20.34 20.98 -1.40
CA GLU A 151 21.55 21.56 -1.98
C GLU A 151 22.77 20.67 -1.73
N GLY A 152 23.85 20.91 -2.48
CA GLY A 152 25.13 20.21 -2.29
C GLY A 152 25.20 18.78 -2.84
N LEU A 153 24.11 18.25 -3.42
CA LEU A 153 24.13 16.97 -4.11
C LEU A 153 24.73 17.11 -5.52
N PRO A 154 25.49 16.10 -6.00
CA PRO A 154 26.10 16.15 -7.33
C PRO A 154 25.07 16.10 -8.47
N ARG A 155 23.86 15.60 -8.19
CA ARG A 155 22.71 15.54 -9.10
C ARG A 155 21.41 15.60 -8.28
N ASN A 156 20.30 15.86 -8.97
CA ASN A 156 18.99 15.79 -8.36
C ASN A 156 18.71 14.37 -7.85
N PRO A 157 18.22 14.22 -6.61
CA PRO A 157 17.82 12.94 -6.08
C PRO A 157 16.58 12.41 -6.81
N ARG A 158 16.37 11.09 -6.74
CA ARG A 158 15.22 10.41 -7.38
C ARG A 158 14.23 9.84 -6.37
N ASN A 159 14.70 9.58 -5.17
CA ASN A 159 13.92 9.02 -4.08
C ASN A 159 14.44 9.55 -2.74
N LEU A 160 13.63 9.47 -1.71
CA LEU A 160 14.05 9.73 -0.34
C LEU A 160 13.50 8.68 0.63
N ALA A 161 14.22 8.49 1.73
CA ALA A 161 13.72 7.87 2.94
C ALA A 161 14.06 8.78 4.12
N ALA A 162 13.25 8.74 5.18
CA ALA A 162 13.45 9.62 6.32
C ALA A 162 13.18 8.91 7.64
N LEU A 163 13.93 9.31 8.66
CA LEU A 163 13.81 8.80 10.03
C LEU A 163 13.80 9.98 11.01
N PRO A 164 12.86 10.01 11.96
CA PRO A 164 12.84 11.06 12.96
C PRO A 164 13.99 10.87 13.97
N MET A 165 14.47 11.97 14.50
CA MET A 165 15.44 12.02 15.59
C MET A 165 14.77 12.44 16.90
N ALA A 166 15.40 12.10 18.03
CA ALA A 166 14.87 12.40 19.35
C ALA A 166 14.75 13.91 19.66
N ASP A 167 15.52 14.74 18.95
CA ASP A 167 15.50 16.20 19.06
C ASP A 167 14.46 16.87 18.14
N GLY A 168 13.64 16.08 17.44
CA GLY A 168 12.61 16.56 16.51
C GLY A 168 13.12 16.87 15.10
N ALA A 169 14.42 16.72 14.83
CA ALA A 169 14.95 16.80 13.48
C ALA A 169 14.81 15.46 12.74
N TRP A 170 15.20 15.43 11.47
CA TRP A 170 15.06 14.27 10.59
C TRP A 170 16.41 13.88 9.99
N TRP A 171 16.73 12.58 10.00
CA TRP A 171 17.67 12.02 9.04
C TRP A 171 16.96 11.78 7.72
N VAL A 172 17.50 12.32 6.63
CA VAL A 172 16.98 12.10 5.27
C VAL A 172 18.08 11.45 4.44
N ALA A 173 17.76 10.29 3.86
CA ALA A 173 18.61 9.60 2.91
C ALA A 173 18.06 9.81 1.50
N PHE A 174 18.92 10.19 0.56
CA PHE A 174 18.55 10.41 -0.83
C PHE A 174 19.16 9.34 -1.75
N ASP A 175 18.36 8.86 -2.69
CA ASP A 175 18.87 8.09 -3.83
C ASP A 175 19.36 9.05 -4.92
N VAL A 176 20.67 9.03 -5.20
CA VAL A 176 21.33 9.90 -6.16
C VAL A 176 22.12 9.07 -7.16
N SER A 177 21.80 9.22 -8.45
CA SER A 177 22.49 8.51 -9.52
C SER A 177 23.94 8.99 -9.69
N ASP A 178 24.86 8.05 -9.84
CA ASP A 178 26.25 8.26 -10.26
C ASP A 178 26.39 8.65 -11.74
N GLY A 179 25.28 8.61 -12.50
CA GLY A 179 25.18 9.01 -13.90
C GLY A 179 25.72 7.98 -14.87
N VAL A 180 26.19 6.84 -14.39
CA VAL A 180 26.63 5.73 -15.21
C VAL A 180 25.38 5.02 -15.74
N ARG A 181 25.27 4.89 -17.07
CA ARG A 181 24.23 4.06 -17.68
C ARG A 181 24.66 2.61 -17.57
N TYR A 182 23.90 1.81 -16.83
CA TYR A 182 24.15 0.36 -16.69
C TYR A 182 23.56 -0.49 -17.83
N ARG A 183 23.00 0.17 -18.85
CA ARG A 183 22.43 -0.52 -20.01
C ARG A 183 23.55 -0.87 -20.99
N PRO A 184 23.62 -2.12 -21.52
CA PRO A 184 24.54 -2.45 -22.60
C PRO A 184 24.37 -1.45 -23.76
N PRO A 185 25.44 -1.06 -24.46
CA PRO A 185 25.36 -0.08 -25.55
C PRO A 185 24.39 -0.48 -26.68
N ASP A 186 24.15 -1.79 -26.81
CA ASP A 186 23.43 -2.41 -27.93
C ASP A 186 22.00 -2.82 -27.57
N ASP A 187 21.52 -2.49 -26.36
CA ASP A 187 20.17 -2.84 -25.89
C ASP A 187 19.14 -1.87 -26.49
N VAL A 188 18.68 -2.20 -27.71
CA VAL A 188 17.52 -1.60 -28.37
C VAL A 188 16.29 -1.79 -27.47
N GLY A 189 15.84 -0.69 -26.85
CA GLY A 189 14.72 -0.76 -25.91
C GLY A 189 13.44 -1.28 -26.58
N SER A 190 12.44 -1.70 -25.79
CA SER A 190 11.12 -2.14 -26.29
C SER A 190 10.30 -1.08 -27.04
N ARG A 191 10.90 0.07 -27.34
CA ARG A 191 10.37 1.19 -28.12
C ARG A 191 11.29 1.57 -29.28
N ASP A 192 12.37 0.82 -29.49
CA ASP A 192 13.21 0.94 -30.66
C ASP A 192 12.43 0.44 -31.88
N PRO A 193 12.40 1.18 -32.99
CA PRO A 193 11.77 0.71 -34.21
C PRO A 193 12.36 -0.59 -34.78
N GLU A 194 13.52 -1.05 -34.31
CA GLU A 194 14.11 -2.35 -34.67
C GLU A 194 13.61 -3.56 -33.85
N TYR A 195 12.74 -3.34 -32.84
CA TYR A 195 12.13 -4.42 -32.03
C TYR A 195 10.94 -5.09 -32.74
#